data_AF-A0A2H5N744-F1
#
_entry.id   AF-A0A2H5N744-F1
#
_cell.length_a   1.000
_cell.length_b   1.000
_cell.length_c   1.000
_cell.angle_alpha   90.00
_cell.angle_beta   90.00
_cell.angle_gamma   90.00
#
_symmetry.space_group_name_H-M   'P 1'
#
loop_
_entity.id
_entity.type
_entity.pdbx_description
1 polymer ?
#
loop_
_entity_poly.entity_id
_entity_poly.type
_entity_poly.pdbx_seq_one_letter_code
_entity_poly.pdbx_strand_id
1 'polypeptide(L)'
;MLRLLDISSNNFTGKLPQNMGIFLQKLESLDMSENTFEGDIPYSMGEMQELHILDLSRNNFSGELPRPIVSGCLPLDMLDLSSNNFYGQMFPNYLNLTYLRWLYLNNNHFSGKMKDGLLSSTSLEGLDISNNMLSGNIPHWIGNISTLWVLLMSKNHLEGNFPVQLNNLESLELVDISENSLSGSMIASLNLSSVKHLSLQKNALSGLIPNALFRSSALMTLDLRDNKFFGRIPHQINELSNLHVLLRGNYLQGRIPNQLFQKKKLGIIDLSQNRLNGSIPSCLGNVSIWRERIDDFSYEYELLEGYKEYLSLNPTIVTYYNSTLDLQPPVEKHSAIDRQVEAEFATKNRYEFFTGSNLNYMTGLDLSSNELSGEIPWELGQLQNIHALNL
;
A
#
# COMPACT_ATOMS: atom_id res chain seq x y z
N MET A 1 -25.58 6.56 27.48
CA MET A 1 -25.84 5.97 26.16
C MET A 1 -24.53 5.40 25.66
N LEU A 2 -24.56 4.20 25.06
CA LEU A 2 -23.37 3.53 24.55
C LEU A 2 -22.84 4.29 23.33
N ARG A 3 -21.56 4.67 23.34
CA ARG A 3 -20.87 5.39 22.25
C ARG A 3 -19.78 4.58 21.58
N LEU A 4 -19.12 3.72 22.34
CA LEU A 4 -18.04 2.85 21.87
C LEU A 4 -18.45 1.42 22.18
N LEU A 5 -18.35 0.53 21.20
CA LEU A 5 -18.56 -0.90 21.38
C LEU A 5 -17.43 -1.64 20.67
N ASP A 6 -16.57 -2.27 21.45
CA ASP A 6 -15.53 -3.18 20.97
C ASP A 6 -15.84 -4.57 21.50
N ILE A 7 -16.05 -5.50 20.57
CA ILE A 7 -16.21 -6.94 20.83
C ILE A 7 -15.26 -7.76 19.95
N SER A 8 -14.19 -7.14 19.47
CA SER A 8 -13.21 -7.73 18.58
C SER A 8 -12.48 -8.92 19.21
N SER A 9 -11.77 -9.71 18.40
CA SER A 9 -10.88 -10.79 18.87
C SER A 9 -11.57 -11.82 19.75
N ASN A 10 -12.76 -12.25 19.33
CA ASN A 10 -13.59 -13.22 20.06
C ASN A 10 -14.00 -14.37 19.12
N ASN A 11 -14.83 -15.27 19.63
CA ASN A 11 -15.42 -16.36 18.84
C ASN A 11 -16.93 -16.18 18.69
N PHE A 12 -17.40 -14.93 18.54
CA PHE A 12 -18.82 -14.68 18.28
C PHE A 12 -19.19 -15.20 16.89
N THR A 13 -20.35 -15.84 16.81
CA THR A 13 -20.85 -16.54 15.62
C THR A 13 -22.24 -16.04 15.22
N GLY A 14 -22.66 -16.37 14.01
CA GLY A 14 -24.02 -16.14 13.55
C GLY A 14 -24.22 -14.75 12.95
N LYS A 15 -25.48 -14.39 12.67
CA LYS A 15 -25.84 -13.15 11.99
C LYS A 15 -26.02 -11.99 12.96
N LEU A 16 -25.67 -10.79 12.52
CA LEU A 16 -25.99 -9.57 13.25
C LEU A 16 -27.52 -9.33 13.32
N PRO A 17 -28.05 -8.78 14.44
CA PRO A 17 -29.47 -8.46 14.55
C PRO A 17 -29.90 -7.43 13.50
N GLN A 18 -30.97 -7.72 12.76
CA GLN A 18 -31.41 -6.89 11.63
C GLN A 18 -31.81 -5.46 12.02
N ASN A 19 -32.14 -5.21 13.28
CA ASN A 19 -32.56 -3.93 13.85
C ASN A 19 -31.50 -3.25 14.73
N MET A 20 -30.25 -3.74 14.74
CA MET A 20 -29.19 -3.23 15.61
C MET A 20 -28.96 -1.72 15.46
N GLY A 21 -28.96 -1.19 14.24
CA GLY A 21 -28.72 0.24 14.02
C GLY A 21 -29.85 1.16 14.51
N ILE A 22 -31.04 0.61 14.76
CA ILE A 22 -32.15 1.34 15.40
C ILE A 22 -31.87 1.58 16.89
N PHE A 23 -31.19 0.64 17.55
CA PHE A 23 -30.89 0.73 18.98
C PHE A 23 -29.55 1.39 19.28
N LEU A 24 -28.60 1.31 18.35
CA LEU A 24 -27.23 1.83 18.50
C LEU A 24 -27.01 3.16 17.76
N GLN A 25 -28.04 4.02 17.67
CA GLN A 25 -27.97 5.29 16.94
C GLN A 25 -26.93 6.28 17.48
N LYS A 26 -26.52 6.13 18.75
CA LYS A 26 -25.54 7.00 19.43
C LYS A 26 -24.12 6.43 19.43
N LEU A 27 -23.91 5.34 18.70
CA LEU A 27 -22.62 4.71 18.62
C LEU A 27 -21.73 5.50 17.65
N GLU A 28 -20.56 5.87 18.13
CA GLU A 28 -19.51 6.61 17.43
C GLU A 28 -18.43 5.65 16.90
N SER A 29 -18.18 4.54 17.58
CA SER A 29 -17.25 3.50 17.15
C SER A 29 -17.80 2.10 17.41
N LEU A 30 -17.74 1.26 16.38
CA LEU A 30 -18.08 -0.15 16.43
C LEU A 30 -16.91 -0.97 15.91
N ASP A 31 -16.32 -1.77 16.78
CA ASP A 31 -15.34 -2.79 16.41
C ASP A 31 -15.90 -4.18 16.72
N MET A 32 -16.09 -4.97 15.67
CA MET A 32 -16.52 -6.37 15.72
C MET A 32 -15.54 -7.28 14.99
N SER A 33 -14.30 -6.81 14.78
CA SER A 33 -13.27 -7.50 14.00
C SER A 33 -12.84 -8.82 14.63
N GLU A 34 -12.15 -9.67 13.87
CA GLU A 34 -11.56 -10.93 14.39
C GLU A 34 -12.56 -11.81 15.14
N ASN A 35 -13.65 -12.16 14.46
CA ASN A 35 -14.73 -13.01 14.95
C ASN A 35 -15.18 -13.98 13.84
N THR A 36 -16.34 -14.62 14.01
CA THR A 36 -16.92 -15.53 13.01
C THR A 36 -18.35 -15.15 12.65
N PHE A 37 -18.68 -13.85 12.70
CA PHE A 37 -19.98 -13.35 12.25
C PHE A 37 -20.19 -13.64 10.77
N GLU A 38 -21.43 -13.95 10.40
CA GLU A 38 -21.79 -14.38 9.04
C GLU A 38 -23.04 -13.68 8.50
N GLY A 39 -23.30 -13.88 7.20
CA GLY A 39 -24.43 -13.30 6.50
C GLY A 39 -24.21 -11.84 6.10
N ASP A 40 -25.28 -11.18 5.67
CA ASP A 40 -25.20 -9.81 5.18
C ASP A 40 -25.16 -8.81 6.34
N ILE A 41 -24.49 -7.67 6.12
CA ILE A 41 -24.54 -6.56 7.08
C ILE A 41 -25.99 -6.00 7.13
N PRO A 42 -26.60 -5.87 8.32
CA PRO A 42 -27.96 -5.37 8.46
C PRO A 42 -28.19 -3.99 7.82
N TYR A 43 -29.28 -3.86 7.06
CA TYR A 43 -29.66 -2.59 6.44
C TYR A 43 -29.87 -1.46 7.46
N SER A 44 -30.31 -1.79 8.69
CA SER A 44 -30.55 -0.81 9.75
C SER A 44 -29.30 -0.12 10.24
N MET A 45 -28.09 -0.65 9.98
CA MET A 45 -26.84 0.03 10.34
C MET A 45 -26.69 1.38 9.63
N GLY A 46 -27.38 1.60 8.50
CA GLY A 46 -27.48 2.93 7.88
C GLY A 46 -28.12 4.00 8.77
N GLU A 47 -28.83 3.63 9.84
CA GLU A 47 -29.46 4.54 10.80
C GLU A 47 -28.47 5.01 11.90
N MET A 48 -27.23 4.51 11.92
CA MET A 48 -26.20 4.86 12.89
C MET A 48 -25.52 6.19 12.49
N GLN A 49 -26.27 7.29 12.63
CA GLN A 49 -25.92 8.62 12.14
C GLN A 49 -24.78 9.32 12.89
N GLU A 50 -24.25 8.73 13.96
CA GLU A 50 -23.10 9.25 14.72
C GLU A 50 -21.85 8.37 14.53
N LEU A 51 -21.92 7.32 13.69
CA LEU A 51 -20.84 6.34 13.54
C LEU A 51 -19.69 6.88 12.70
N HIS A 52 -18.52 7.02 13.34
CA HIS A 52 -17.27 7.47 12.73
C HIS A 52 -16.35 6.30 12.35
N ILE A 53 -16.32 5.25 13.16
CA ILE A 53 -15.45 4.10 12.95
C ILE A 53 -16.31 2.84 12.91
N LEU A 54 -16.20 2.09 11.82
CA LEU A 54 -16.79 0.77 11.67
C LEU A 54 -15.73 -0.23 11.22
N ASP A 55 -15.37 -1.15 12.10
CA ASP A 55 -14.49 -2.28 11.81
C ASP A 55 -15.27 -3.60 11.93
N LEU A 56 -15.46 -4.26 10.78
CA LEU A 56 -16.06 -5.59 10.65
C LEU A 56 -15.07 -6.59 10.05
N SER A 57 -13.78 -6.26 10.06
CA SER A 57 -12.74 -7.03 9.39
C SER A 57 -12.59 -8.44 9.96
N ARG A 58 -12.00 -9.35 9.19
CA ARG A 58 -11.65 -10.72 9.64
C ARG A 58 -12.84 -11.46 10.25
N ASN A 59 -13.92 -11.55 9.46
CA ASN A 59 -15.16 -12.26 9.79
C ASN A 59 -15.60 -13.10 8.57
N ASN A 60 -16.80 -13.68 8.63
CA ASN A 60 -17.42 -14.43 7.53
C ASN A 60 -18.60 -13.66 6.90
N PHE A 61 -18.65 -12.33 6.99
CA PHE A 61 -19.72 -11.54 6.36
C PHE A 61 -19.75 -11.74 4.85
N SER A 62 -20.93 -11.66 4.25
CA SER A 62 -21.17 -11.88 2.82
C SER A 62 -22.09 -10.82 2.24
N GLY A 63 -22.48 -11.01 0.98
CA GLY A 63 -23.43 -10.12 0.30
C GLY A 63 -22.75 -8.96 -0.40
N GLU A 64 -23.56 -8.10 -1.00
CA GLU A 64 -23.10 -6.83 -1.58
C GLU A 64 -23.00 -5.75 -0.49
N LEU A 65 -22.21 -4.71 -0.75
CA LEU A 65 -22.16 -3.54 0.15
C LEU A 65 -23.55 -2.92 0.29
N PRO A 66 -24.14 -2.91 1.51
CA PRO A 66 -25.49 -2.44 1.69
C PRO A 66 -25.55 -0.92 1.48
N ARG A 67 -26.36 -0.51 0.50
CA ARG A 67 -26.59 0.91 0.18
C ARG A 67 -26.81 1.80 1.41
N PRO A 68 -27.65 1.43 2.41
CA PRO A 68 -27.86 2.28 3.59
C PRO A 68 -26.60 2.63 4.37
N ILE A 69 -25.59 1.78 4.41
CA ILE A 69 -24.33 2.09 5.12
C ILE A 69 -23.50 3.04 4.29
N VAL A 70 -23.26 2.69 3.03
CA VAL A 70 -22.38 3.45 2.13
C VAL A 70 -23.00 4.75 1.60
N SER A 71 -24.28 5.04 1.90
CA SER A 71 -24.93 6.32 1.59
C SER A 71 -25.59 7.00 2.79
N GLY A 72 -25.74 6.31 3.92
CA GLY A 72 -26.47 6.80 5.10
C GLY A 72 -25.58 7.11 6.30
N CYS A 73 -24.44 6.43 6.45
CA CYS A 73 -23.47 6.72 7.52
C CYS A 73 -22.54 7.87 7.09
N LEU A 74 -23.09 9.08 6.98
CA LEU A 74 -22.37 10.25 6.46
C LEU A 74 -21.12 10.66 7.27
N PRO A 75 -21.07 10.56 8.62
CA PRO A 75 -19.88 10.97 9.37
C PRO A 75 -18.78 9.91 9.42
N LEU A 76 -18.96 8.79 8.71
CA LEU A 76 -18.02 7.69 8.70
C LEU A 76 -16.67 8.14 8.17
N ASP A 77 -15.67 7.97 9.03
CA ASP A 77 -14.28 8.37 8.84
C ASP A 77 -13.42 7.16 8.42
N MET A 78 -13.68 6.02 9.06
CA MET A 78 -13.01 4.76 8.77
C MET A 78 -14.04 3.65 8.57
N LEU A 79 -13.91 2.93 7.46
CA LEU A 79 -14.65 1.70 7.17
C LEU A 79 -13.67 0.57 6.84
N ASP A 80 -13.62 -0.43 7.71
CA ASP A 80 -12.87 -1.67 7.47
C ASP A 80 -13.82 -2.85 7.32
N LEU A 81 -13.87 -3.41 6.11
CA LEU A 81 -14.61 -4.62 5.75
C LEU A 81 -13.66 -5.70 5.23
N SER A 82 -12.37 -5.57 5.47
CA SER A 82 -11.33 -6.44 4.92
C SER A 82 -11.46 -7.87 5.44
N SER A 83 -10.95 -8.83 4.65
CA SER A 83 -10.91 -10.25 5.04
C SER A 83 -12.28 -10.81 5.41
N ASN A 84 -13.22 -10.73 4.46
CA ASN A 84 -14.59 -11.24 4.55
C ASN A 84 -14.97 -11.93 3.21
N ASN A 85 -16.26 -12.25 3.03
CA ASN A 85 -16.81 -12.86 1.81
C ASN A 85 -17.71 -11.90 1.01
N PHE A 86 -17.50 -10.58 1.09
CA PHE A 86 -18.29 -9.62 0.33
C PHE A 86 -18.06 -9.75 -1.18
N TYR A 87 -19.11 -9.55 -1.97
CA TYR A 87 -19.05 -9.64 -3.43
C TYR A 87 -19.85 -8.52 -4.10
N GLY A 88 -19.94 -8.58 -5.43
CA GLY A 88 -20.70 -7.63 -6.22
C GLY A 88 -19.84 -6.48 -6.75
N GLN A 89 -20.50 -5.45 -7.26
CA GLN A 89 -19.82 -4.35 -7.95
C GLN A 89 -19.26 -3.31 -6.97
N MET A 90 -18.02 -2.89 -7.20
CA MET A 90 -17.35 -1.91 -6.35
C MET A 90 -17.65 -0.44 -6.75
N PHE A 91 -17.77 0.41 -5.73
CA PHE A 91 -18.05 1.86 -5.81
C PHE A 91 -19.30 2.23 -6.62
N PRO A 92 -20.48 1.71 -6.27
CA PRO A 92 -21.70 2.10 -6.94
C PRO A 92 -21.92 3.62 -6.89
N ASN A 93 -22.55 4.19 -7.92
CA ASN A 93 -22.73 5.65 -8.07
C ASN A 93 -23.55 6.32 -6.94
N TYR A 94 -24.17 5.53 -6.06
CA TYR A 94 -24.91 6.02 -4.90
C TYR A 94 -24.06 6.06 -3.62
N LEU A 95 -22.79 5.64 -3.68
CA LEU A 95 -21.86 5.78 -2.56
C LEU A 95 -21.70 7.27 -2.23
N ASN A 96 -21.86 7.61 -0.97
CA ASN A 96 -21.82 8.99 -0.49
C ASN A 96 -21.17 9.05 0.90
N LEU A 97 -19.86 8.79 0.94
CA LEU A 97 -19.04 8.86 2.15
C LEU A 97 -18.01 9.98 1.97
N THR A 98 -18.45 11.23 2.13
CA THR A 98 -17.63 12.43 1.85
C THR A 98 -16.58 12.72 2.92
N TYR A 99 -16.80 12.24 4.15
CA TYR A 99 -15.88 12.39 5.28
C TYR A 99 -14.91 11.21 5.44
N LEU A 100 -15.06 10.18 4.61
CA LEU A 100 -14.25 8.97 4.70
C LEU A 100 -12.80 9.30 4.40
N ARG A 101 -11.92 9.00 5.36
CA ARG A 101 -10.46 9.08 5.20
C ARG A 101 -9.86 7.71 4.92
N TRP A 102 -10.44 6.64 5.43
CA TRP A 102 -9.89 5.30 5.34
C TRP A 102 -10.92 4.26 4.90
N LEU A 103 -10.62 3.56 3.81
CA LEU A 103 -11.46 2.50 3.28
C LEU A 103 -10.64 1.23 3.01
N TYR A 104 -10.95 0.16 3.74
CA TYR A 104 -10.33 -1.15 3.58
C TYR A 104 -11.38 -2.18 3.14
N LEU A 105 -11.20 -2.72 1.94
CA LEU A 105 -12.06 -3.71 1.30
C LEU A 105 -11.26 -4.92 0.80
N ASN A 106 -9.98 -5.00 1.15
CA ASN A 106 -9.08 -6.04 0.68
C ASN A 106 -9.45 -7.44 1.18
N ASN A 107 -8.98 -8.46 0.48
CA ASN A 107 -9.28 -9.87 0.79
C ASN A 107 -10.79 -10.15 0.82
N ASN A 108 -11.47 -9.86 -0.29
CA ASN A 108 -12.89 -10.12 -0.50
C ASN A 108 -13.12 -10.69 -1.91
N HIS A 109 -14.37 -10.79 -2.33
CA HIS A 109 -14.80 -11.28 -3.64
C HIS A 109 -15.44 -10.18 -4.52
N PHE A 110 -15.09 -8.90 -4.30
CA PHE A 110 -15.59 -7.81 -5.13
C PHE A 110 -15.13 -7.98 -6.57
N SER A 111 -16.01 -7.68 -7.54
CA SER A 111 -15.75 -7.97 -8.94
C SER A 111 -16.33 -6.94 -9.89
N GLY A 112 -16.01 -7.09 -11.19
CA GLY A 112 -16.45 -6.16 -12.22
C GLY A 112 -15.65 -4.86 -12.22
N LYS A 113 -16.16 -3.85 -12.94
CA LYS A 113 -15.49 -2.56 -13.11
C LYS A 113 -15.82 -1.62 -11.94
N MET A 114 -14.79 -0.89 -11.50
CA MET A 114 -14.96 0.25 -10.60
C MET A 114 -15.84 1.32 -11.27
N LYS A 115 -16.88 1.74 -10.55
CA LYS A 115 -17.78 2.84 -10.92
C LYS A 115 -17.28 4.16 -10.32
N ASP A 116 -18.03 5.24 -10.52
CA ASP A 116 -17.66 6.59 -10.11
C ASP A 116 -18.07 6.94 -8.67
N GLY A 117 -18.39 5.94 -7.82
CA GLY A 117 -18.92 6.15 -6.47
C GLY A 117 -18.00 6.94 -5.53
N LEU A 118 -16.68 6.86 -5.70
CA LEU A 118 -15.72 7.61 -4.88
C LEU A 118 -15.43 9.04 -5.40
N LEU A 119 -16.11 9.49 -6.47
CA LEU A 119 -15.87 10.81 -7.05
C LEU A 119 -16.09 11.97 -6.04
N SER A 120 -16.94 11.77 -5.02
CA SER A 120 -17.25 12.75 -3.97
C SER A 120 -16.42 12.58 -2.68
N SER A 121 -15.61 11.53 -2.55
CA SER A 121 -14.80 11.24 -1.36
C SER A 121 -13.50 12.04 -1.35
N THR A 122 -13.60 13.37 -1.33
CA THR A 122 -12.45 14.29 -1.39
C THR A 122 -11.55 14.26 -0.16
N SER A 123 -12.01 13.65 0.93
CA SER A 123 -11.25 13.52 2.19
C SER A 123 -10.44 12.21 2.27
N LEU A 124 -10.52 11.35 1.26
CA LEU A 124 -9.95 10.01 1.31
C LEU A 124 -8.41 10.06 1.33
N GLU A 125 -7.83 9.56 2.42
CA GLU A 125 -6.39 9.47 2.63
C GLU A 125 -5.87 8.11 2.19
N GLY A 126 -6.54 7.01 2.56
CA GLY A 126 -6.09 5.65 2.27
C GLY A 126 -7.18 4.77 1.67
N LEU A 127 -6.81 4.05 0.61
CA LEU A 127 -7.67 3.08 -0.05
C LEU A 127 -6.94 1.75 -0.23
N ASP A 128 -7.50 0.68 0.36
CA ASP A 128 -7.06 -0.70 0.11
C ASP A 128 -8.19 -1.55 -0.46
N ILE A 129 -8.03 -1.94 -1.72
CA ILE A 129 -8.92 -2.82 -2.47
C ILE A 129 -8.17 -4.04 -3.02
N SER A 130 -7.00 -4.33 -2.45
CA SER A 130 -6.14 -5.44 -2.88
C SER A 130 -6.81 -6.81 -2.68
N ASN A 131 -6.34 -7.81 -3.42
CA ASN A 131 -6.81 -9.19 -3.33
C ASN A 131 -8.35 -9.32 -3.46
N ASN A 132 -8.85 -8.93 -4.63
CA ASN A 132 -10.24 -9.04 -5.06
C ASN A 132 -10.29 -9.53 -6.52
N MET A 133 -11.45 -9.49 -7.18
CA MET A 133 -11.64 -9.88 -8.59
C MET A 133 -12.00 -8.68 -9.49
N LEU A 134 -11.48 -7.50 -9.17
CA LEU A 134 -11.80 -6.25 -9.89
C LEU A 134 -11.22 -6.27 -11.30
N SER A 135 -11.93 -5.71 -12.26
CA SER A 135 -11.56 -5.73 -13.68
C SER A 135 -11.74 -4.35 -14.34
N GLY A 136 -11.28 -4.24 -15.58
CA GLY A 136 -11.32 -2.98 -16.33
C GLY A 136 -10.20 -2.01 -15.91
N ASN A 137 -10.26 -0.80 -16.45
CA ASN A 137 -9.25 0.23 -16.21
C ASN A 137 -9.37 0.84 -14.82
N ILE A 138 -8.23 1.28 -14.28
CA ILE A 138 -8.19 2.18 -13.13
C ILE A 138 -8.85 3.51 -13.53
N PRO A 139 -9.92 3.95 -12.85
CA PRO A 139 -10.63 5.16 -13.24
C PRO A 139 -9.80 6.43 -13.11
N HIS A 140 -10.00 7.36 -14.04
CA HIS A 140 -9.28 8.64 -14.07
C HIS A 140 -9.55 9.53 -12.86
N TRP A 141 -10.70 9.38 -12.20
CA TRP A 141 -11.07 10.18 -11.03
C TRP A 141 -10.14 9.97 -9.83
N ILE A 142 -9.32 8.90 -9.82
CA ILE A 142 -8.34 8.67 -8.74
C ILE A 142 -7.37 9.86 -8.59
N GLY A 143 -7.03 10.54 -9.69
CA GLY A 143 -6.17 11.71 -9.66
C GLY A 143 -6.84 13.00 -9.16
N ASN A 144 -8.12 12.95 -8.78
CA ASN A 144 -8.83 14.09 -8.19
C ASN A 144 -8.83 14.06 -6.65
N ILE A 145 -8.35 12.97 -6.04
CA ILE A 145 -8.32 12.81 -4.58
C ILE A 145 -6.97 13.29 -4.06
N SER A 146 -6.77 14.62 -3.99
CA SER A 146 -5.48 15.24 -3.64
C SER A 146 -4.97 14.92 -2.22
N THR A 147 -5.85 14.44 -1.35
CA THR A 147 -5.59 13.98 0.02
C THR A 147 -5.03 12.55 0.08
N LEU A 148 -5.10 11.79 -1.03
CA LEU A 148 -4.73 10.37 -1.05
C LEU A 148 -3.22 10.18 -0.82
N TRP A 149 -2.87 9.44 0.22
CA TRP A 149 -1.50 9.11 0.62
C TRP A 149 -1.12 7.65 0.31
N VAL A 150 -2.08 6.72 0.30
CA VAL A 150 -1.88 5.27 0.18
C VAL A 150 -2.93 4.72 -0.77
N LEU A 151 -2.45 4.00 -1.78
CA LEU A 151 -3.26 3.38 -2.79
C LEU A 151 -2.82 1.93 -3.02
N LEU A 152 -3.63 0.98 -2.55
CA LEU A 152 -3.38 -0.45 -2.67
C LEU A 152 -4.48 -1.10 -3.51
N MET A 153 -4.09 -1.64 -4.66
CA MET A 153 -4.98 -2.30 -5.62
C MET A 153 -4.41 -3.63 -6.15
N SER A 154 -3.39 -4.16 -5.48
CA SER A 154 -2.69 -5.35 -5.97
C SER A 154 -3.57 -6.61 -5.97
N LYS A 155 -3.16 -7.64 -6.71
CA LYS A 155 -3.85 -8.94 -6.78
C LYS A 155 -5.30 -8.80 -7.23
N ASN A 156 -5.50 -8.22 -8.41
CA ASN A 156 -6.80 -8.06 -9.06
C ASN A 156 -6.68 -8.41 -10.56
N HIS A 157 -7.71 -8.14 -11.35
CA HIS A 157 -7.73 -8.27 -12.82
C HIS A 157 -7.79 -6.92 -13.53
N LEU A 158 -7.21 -5.86 -12.93
CA LEU A 158 -7.20 -4.52 -13.52
C LEU A 158 -6.36 -4.51 -14.79
N GLU A 159 -6.85 -3.80 -15.81
CA GLU A 159 -6.26 -3.78 -17.15
C GLU A 159 -6.08 -2.36 -17.69
N GLY A 160 -5.58 -2.26 -18.92
CA GLY A 160 -5.31 -0.98 -19.57
C GLY A 160 -3.98 -0.37 -19.14
N ASN A 161 -3.81 0.93 -19.38
CA ASN A 161 -2.55 1.63 -19.13
C ASN A 161 -2.39 2.03 -17.66
N PHE A 162 -1.14 2.25 -17.24
CA PHE A 162 -0.85 2.92 -15.98
C PHE A 162 -1.56 4.30 -15.91
N PRO A 163 -2.26 4.63 -14.80
CA PRO A 163 -3.04 5.85 -14.68
C PRO A 163 -2.14 7.09 -14.53
N VAL A 164 -1.94 7.82 -15.64
CA VAL A 164 -1.16 9.08 -15.66
C VAL A 164 -1.67 10.11 -14.66
N GLN A 165 -2.95 10.07 -14.31
CA GLN A 165 -3.59 10.99 -13.37
C GLN A 165 -2.98 10.92 -11.95
N LEU A 166 -2.30 9.83 -11.58
CA LEU A 166 -1.56 9.76 -10.31
C LEU A 166 -0.44 10.81 -10.22
N ASN A 167 0.02 11.35 -11.35
CA ASN A 167 0.97 12.47 -11.39
C ASN A 167 0.43 13.76 -10.77
N ASN A 168 -0.89 13.87 -10.55
CA ASN A 168 -1.52 15.04 -9.93
C ASN A 168 -1.53 14.96 -8.40
N LEU A 169 -1.20 13.81 -7.82
CA LEU A 169 -1.35 13.56 -6.39
C LEU A 169 -0.05 13.88 -5.66
N GLU A 170 0.01 15.06 -5.05
CA GLU A 170 1.20 15.58 -4.35
C GLU A 170 1.41 14.97 -2.95
N SER A 171 0.38 14.32 -2.40
CA SER A 171 0.42 13.67 -1.08
C SER A 171 0.67 12.16 -1.17
N LEU A 172 0.69 11.60 -2.38
CA LEU A 172 0.73 10.15 -2.59
C LEU A 172 2.11 9.59 -2.25
N GLU A 173 2.19 8.70 -1.27
CA GLU A 173 3.45 8.14 -0.76
C GLU A 173 3.62 6.66 -1.11
N LEU A 174 2.56 5.86 -1.01
CA LEU A 174 2.57 4.41 -1.25
C LEU A 174 1.59 4.03 -2.35
N VAL A 175 2.11 3.37 -3.38
CA VAL A 175 1.32 2.86 -4.51
C VAL A 175 1.67 1.41 -4.76
N ASP A 176 0.72 0.51 -4.54
CA ASP A 176 0.82 -0.89 -4.94
C ASP A 176 -0.31 -1.26 -5.90
N ILE A 177 0.06 -1.49 -7.16
CA ILE A 177 -0.84 -1.94 -8.23
C ILE A 177 -0.25 -3.21 -8.89
N SER A 178 0.55 -3.95 -8.13
CA SER A 178 1.17 -5.19 -8.57
C SER A 178 0.15 -6.31 -8.79
N GLU A 179 0.56 -7.39 -9.45
CA GLU A 179 -0.28 -8.60 -9.65
C GLU A 179 -1.63 -8.27 -10.29
N ASN A 180 -1.57 -7.57 -11.43
CA ASN A 180 -2.71 -7.17 -12.25
C ASN A 180 -2.41 -7.48 -13.73
N SER A 181 -3.24 -6.97 -14.64
CA SER A 181 -3.10 -7.12 -16.10
C SER A 181 -2.84 -5.77 -16.79
N LEU A 182 -2.21 -4.81 -16.11
CA LEU A 182 -1.86 -3.52 -16.71
C LEU A 182 -0.87 -3.71 -17.86
N SER A 183 -0.97 -2.89 -18.89
CA SER A 183 -0.17 -3.00 -20.11
C SER A 183 0.15 -1.62 -20.70
N GLY A 184 0.74 -1.61 -21.90
CA GLY A 184 1.19 -0.37 -22.55
C GLY A 184 2.43 0.21 -21.89
N SER A 185 2.79 1.43 -22.30
CA SER A 185 3.98 2.11 -21.80
C SER A 185 3.64 3.23 -20.83
N MET A 186 4.47 3.40 -19.80
CA MET A 186 4.42 4.58 -18.94
C MET A 186 4.88 5.81 -19.72
N ILE A 187 4.25 6.97 -19.49
CA ILE A 187 4.63 8.19 -20.18
C ILE A 187 6.01 8.67 -19.72
N ALA A 188 6.79 9.25 -20.63
CA ALA A 188 8.15 9.70 -20.32
C ALA A 188 8.23 10.81 -19.26
N SER A 189 7.17 11.63 -19.16
CA SER A 189 7.07 12.73 -18.19
C SER A 189 6.42 12.33 -16.86
N LEU A 190 6.20 11.04 -16.60
CA LEU A 190 5.61 10.58 -15.34
C LEU A 190 6.57 10.87 -14.19
N ASN A 191 6.18 11.80 -13.32
CA ASN A 191 6.94 12.26 -12.18
C ASN A 191 6.10 12.14 -10.91
N LEU A 192 6.28 11.03 -10.21
CA LEU A 192 5.63 10.75 -8.93
C LEU A 192 6.52 11.30 -7.80
N SER A 193 6.54 12.64 -7.65
CA SER A 193 7.54 13.33 -6.80
C SER A 193 7.41 13.05 -5.31
N SER A 194 6.21 12.73 -4.83
CA SER A 194 5.92 12.39 -3.44
C SER A 194 6.02 10.90 -3.13
N VAL A 195 5.94 10.04 -4.15
CA VAL A 195 5.87 8.59 -3.97
C VAL A 195 7.20 8.07 -3.43
N LYS A 196 7.11 7.41 -2.28
CA LYS A 196 8.20 6.71 -1.59
C LYS A 196 8.30 5.27 -2.03
N HIS A 197 7.18 4.59 -2.21
CA HIS A 197 7.13 3.17 -2.57
C HIS A 197 6.20 2.96 -3.76
N LEU A 198 6.75 2.44 -4.85
CA LEU A 198 6.02 2.13 -6.07
C LEU A 198 6.20 0.66 -6.45
N SER A 199 5.11 -0.10 -6.36
CA SER A 199 5.05 -1.52 -6.68
C SER A 199 4.13 -1.78 -7.87
N LEU A 200 4.70 -2.23 -8.98
CA LEU A 200 4.02 -2.52 -10.24
C LEU A 200 4.35 -3.91 -10.78
N GLN A 201 4.99 -4.76 -9.97
CA GLN A 201 5.44 -6.07 -10.40
C GLN A 201 4.32 -6.99 -10.87
N LYS A 202 4.67 -7.99 -11.69
CA LYS A 202 3.72 -9.00 -12.21
C LYS A 202 2.54 -8.35 -12.94
N ASN A 203 2.85 -7.49 -13.90
CA ASN A 203 1.92 -6.91 -14.85
C ASN A 203 2.43 -7.18 -16.28
N ALA A 204 1.82 -6.56 -17.30
CA ALA A 204 2.27 -6.59 -18.68
C ALA A 204 2.76 -5.21 -19.17
N LEU A 205 3.21 -4.33 -18.26
CA LEU A 205 3.73 -2.99 -18.59
C LEU A 205 4.98 -3.13 -19.47
N SER A 206 5.13 -2.23 -20.43
CA SER A 206 6.14 -2.30 -21.49
C SER A 206 6.76 -0.93 -21.78
N GLY A 207 7.66 -0.85 -22.75
CA GLY A 207 8.32 0.41 -23.09
C GLY A 207 9.59 0.65 -22.29
N LEU A 208 10.09 1.88 -22.36
CA LEU A 208 11.24 2.34 -21.60
C LEU A 208 10.82 2.72 -20.19
N ILE A 209 11.66 2.47 -19.19
CA ILE A 209 11.43 3.00 -17.84
C ILE A 209 11.59 4.53 -17.88
N PRO A 210 10.61 5.33 -17.46
CA PRO A 210 10.70 6.79 -17.48
C PRO A 210 11.85 7.31 -16.59
N ASN A 211 12.76 8.10 -17.18
CA ASN A 211 13.89 8.69 -16.45
C ASN A 211 13.43 9.59 -15.28
N ALA A 212 12.22 10.15 -15.35
CA ALA A 212 11.66 11.01 -14.32
C ALA A 212 11.42 10.29 -12.99
N LEU A 213 11.11 8.98 -13.01
CA LEU A 213 10.92 8.19 -11.78
C LEU A 213 12.18 8.19 -10.90
N PHE A 214 13.35 8.06 -11.53
CA PHE A 214 14.62 8.03 -10.81
C PHE A 214 15.12 9.42 -10.38
N ARG A 215 14.45 10.52 -10.80
CA ARG A 215 14.77 11.87 -10.34
C ARG A 215 14.09 12.22 -9.01
N SER A 216 13.08 11.46 -8.59
CA SER A 216 12.37 11.68 -7.33
C SER A 216 13.34 11.53 -6.15
N SER A 217 13.37 12.53 -5.27
CA SER A 217 14.12 12.50 -4.00
C SER A 217 13.40 11.71 -2.91
N ALA A 218 12.10 11.47 -3.07
CA ALA A 218 11.29 10.74 -2.09
C ALA A 218 11.34 9.22 -2.30
N LEU A 219 11.60 8.77 -3.54
CA LEU A 219 11.50 7.35 -3.90
C LEU A 219 12.54 6.49 -3.15
N MET A 220 12.02 5.56 -2.35
CA MET A 220 12.77 4.59 -1.54
C MET A 220 12.64 3.18 -2.09
N THR A 221 11.54 2.82 -2.74
CA THR A 221 11.37 1.49 -3.35
C THR A 221 10.71 1.60 -4.72
N LEU A 222 11.37 1.03 -5.72
CA LEU A 222 10.84 0.88 -7.07
C LEU A 222 10.85 -0.61 -7.44
N ASP A 223 9.66 -1.19 -7.51
CA ASP A 223 9.47 -2.57 -7.90
C ASP A 223 8.71 -2.68 -9.23
N LEU A 224 9.45 -3.04 -10.29
CA LEU A 224 8.95 -3.24 -11.65
C LEU A 224 9.15 -4.68 -12.11
N ARG A 225 9.36 -5.63 -11.19
CA ARG A 225 9.68 -7.01 -11.52
C ARG A 225 8.62 -7.66 -12.40
N ASP A 226 9.01 -8.66 -13.18
CA ASP A 226 8.10 -9.54 -13.92
C ASP A 226 7.11 -8.73 -14.80
N ASN A 227 7.67 -7.89 -15.68
CA ASN A 227 6.97 -7.04 -16.63
C ASN A 227 7.58 -7.21 -18.04
N LYS A 228 7.34 -6.26 -18.94
CA LYS A 228 7.84 -6.24 -20.33
C LYS A 228 8.66 -4.99 -20.63
N PHE A 229 9.27 -4.35 -19.65
CA PHE A 229 10.13 -3.19 -19.86
C PHE A 229 11.35 -3.57 -20.68
N PHE A 230 11.79 -2.68 -21.57
CA PHE A 230 12.97 -2.87 -22.41
C PHE A 230 13.82 -1.60 -22.51
N GLY A 231 14.95 -1.72 -23.20
CA GLY A 231 15.90 -0.62 -23.33
C GLY A 231 16.88 -0.58 -22.15
N ARG A 232 17.55 0.56 -21.97
CA ARG A 232 18.59 0.70 -20.93
C ARG A 232 17.97 1.11 -19.60
N ILE A 233 18.59 0.68 -18.50
CA ILE A 233 18.33 1.24 -17.18
C ILE A 233 18.70 2.74 -17.20
N PRO A 234 17.80 3.65 -16.81
CA PRO A 234 18.11 5.08 -16.70
C PRO A 234 19.31 5.34 -15.79
N HIS A 235 20.19 6.25 -16.23
CA HIS A 235 21.38 6.62 -15.45
C HIS A 235 21.14 7.83 -14.55
N GLN A 236 20.06 8.58 -14.79
CA GLN A 236 19.66 9.67 -13.91
C GLN A 236 19.11 9.03 -12.66
N ILE A 237 19.85 9.10 -11.55
CA ILE A 237 19.32 8.72 -10.26
C ILE A 237 19.65 9.85 -9.30
N ASN A 238 18.66 10.28 -8.54
CA ASN A 238 18.85 11.33 -7.56
C ASN A 238 19.81 10.83 -6.46
N GLU A 239 20.88 11.59 -6.21
CA GLU A 239 21.93 11.24 -5.25
C GLU A 239 21.41 11.21 -3.79
N LEU A 240 20.26 11.87 -3.53
CA LEU A 240 19.61 11.88 -2.22
C LEU A 240 18.75 10.63 -1.97
N SER A 241 18.46 9.85 -3.00
CA SER A 241 17.51 8.74 -2.91
C SER A 241 18.17 7.45 -2.46
N ASN A 242 17.70 6.97 -1.33
CA ASN A 242 18.04 5.68 -0.74
C ASN A 242 17.16 4.57 -1.34
N LEU A 243 17.44 4.20 -2.58
CA LEU A 243 16.50 3.47 -3.42
C LEU A 243 16.76 1.95 -3.46
N HIS A 244 15.76 1.16 -3.11
CA HIS A 244 15.60 -0.24 -3.51
C HIS A 244 15.13 -0.32 -4.96
N VAL A 245 15.84 -1.07 -5.80
CA VAL A 245 15.56 -1.19 -7.23
C VAL A 245 15.36 -2.65 -7.59
N LEU A 246 14.12 -3.02 -7.90
CA LEU A 246 13.77 -4.38 -8.29
C LEU A 246 13.24 -4.38 -9.73
N LEU A 247 14.05 -4.89 -10.67
CA LEU A 247 13.79 -4.89 -12.11
C LEU A 247 13.85 -6.30 -12.73
N ARG A 248 13.88 -7.34 -11.90
CA ARG A 248 13.90 -8.75 -12.33
C ARG A 248 12.87 -9.06 -13.42
N GLY A 249 13.18 -9.97 -14.34
CA GLY A 249 12.16 -10.57 -15.19
C GLY A 249 11.60 -9.58 -16.21
N ASN A 250 12.48 -8.81 -16.84
CA ASN A 250 12.16 -7.84 -17.88
C ASN A 250 13.04 -8.10 -19.13
N TYR A 251 12.93 -7.23 -20.13
CA TYR A 251 13.74 -7.26 -21.36
C TYR A 251 14.78 -6.13 -21.39
N LEU A 252 15.28 -5.69 -20.24
CA LEU A 252 16.25 -4.61 -20.14
C LEU A 252 17.59 -5.03 -20.74
N GLN A 253 18.26 -4.11 -21.42
CA GLN A 253 19.46 -4.36 -22.21
C GLN A 253 20.52 -3.28 -22.03
N GLY A 254 21.73 -3.56 -22.51
CA GLY A 254 22.87 -2.66 -22.40
C GLY A 254 23.59 -2.77 -21.06
N ARG A 255 24.52 -1.85 -20.82
CA ARG A 255 25.38 -1.87 -19.63
C ARG A 255 24.63 -1.39 -18.38
N ILE A 256 24.98 -1.97 -17.24
CA ILE A 256 24.54 -1.48 -15.93
C ILE A 256 25.20 -0.09 -15.70
N PRO A 257 24.43 0.97 -15.42
CA PRO A 257 24.99 2.30 -15.23
C PRO A 257 25.75 2.40 -13.91
N ASN A 258 26.97 2.94 -13.93
CA ASN A 258 27.79 3.15 -12.73
C ASN A 258 27.07 4.01 -11.67
N GLN A 259 26.21 4.93 -12.10
CA GLN A 259 25.38 5.80 -11.25
C GLN A 259 24.42 5.03 -10.34
N LEU A 260 24.10 3.78 -10.68
CA LEU A 260 23.30 2.92 -9.81
C LEU A 260 24.03 2.62 -8.49
N PHE A 261 25.36 2.58 -8.52
CA PHE A 261 26.21 2.18 -7.41
C PHE A 261 27.02 3.33 -6.81
N GLN A 262 27.29 4.40 -7.57
CA GLN A 262 28.09 5.53 -7.09
C GLN A 262 27.38 6.32 -5.97
N LYS A 263 28.09 6.53 -4.85
CA LYS A 263 27.75 7.44 -3.73
C LYS A 263 26.50 7.12 -2.91
N LYS A 264 25.98 5.89 -2.96
CA LYS A 264 24.75 5.54 -2.25
C LYS A 264 25.00 4.69 -1.03
N LYS A 265 24.04 4.73 -0.12
CA LYS A 265 23.77 3.62 0.78
C LYS A 265 23.03 2.55 -0.05
N LEU A 266 23.51 1.31 -0.11
CA LEU A 266 22.90 0.24 -0.92
C LEU A 266 21.90 -0.59 -0.10
N GLY A 267 20.64 -0.67 -0.56
CA GLY A 267 19.66 -1.63 -0.07
C GLY A 267 19.54 -2.84 -1.01
N ILE A 268 18.34 -3.26 -1.41
CA ILE A 268 18.13 -4.32 -2.40
C ILE A 268 18.24 -3.80 -3.85
N ILE A 269 19.05 -4.47 -4.66
CA ILE A 269 19.12 -4.30 -6.12
C ILE A 269 18.95 -5.66 -6.79
N ASP A 270 17.81 -5.86 -7.46
CA ASP A 270 17.51 -7.07 -8.24
C ASP A 270 17.42 -6.72 -9.72
N LEU A 271 18.45 -7.05 -10.49
CA LEU A 271 18.51 -6.87 -11.95
C LEU A 271 18.44 -8.20 -12.71
N SER A 272 18.11 -9.29 -12.01
CA SER A 272 18.21 -10.63 -12.55
C SER A 272 17.22 -10.89 -13.70
N GLN A 273 17.45 -11.93 -14.49
CA GLN A 273 16.52 -12.33 -15.58
C GLN A 273 16.19 -11.17 -16.54
N ASN A 274 17.24 -10.58 -17.10
CA ASN A 274 17.17 -9.53 -18.11
C ASN A 274 18.15 -9.86 -19.26
N ARG A 275 18.43 -8.89 -20.14
CA ARG A 275 19.42 -8.99 -21.23
C ARG A 275 20.55 -7.95 -21.07
N LEU A 276 20.90 -7.63 -19.82
CA LEU A 276 21.97 -6.68 -19.52
C LEU A 276 23.31 -7.27 -19.95
N ASN A 277 24.19 -6.44 -20.53
CA ASN A 277 25.43 -6.89 -21.13
C ASN A 277 26.62 -6.00 -20.81
N GLY A 278 27.81 -6.44 -21.23
CA GLY A 278 29.08 -5.83 -20.84
C GLY A 278 29.52 -6.30 -19.45
N SER A 279 30.51 -5.60 -18.89
CA SER A 279 31.12 -5.95 -17.60
C SER A 279 30.34 -5.40 -16.41
N ILE A 280 30.42 -6.12 -15.30
CA ILE A 280 29.95 -5.63 -14.00
C ILE A 280 30.76 -4.36 -13.64
N PRO A 281 30.12 -3.24 -13.26
CA PRO A 281 30.83 -2.02 -12.90
C PRO A 281 31.78 -2.22 -11.70
N SER A 282 33.06 -1.86 -11.84
CA SER A 282 34.05 -1.96 -10.76
C SER A 282 33.77 -1.02 -9.58
N CYS A 283 33.02 0.06 -9.81
CA CYS A 283 32.60 0.98 -8.75
C CYS A 283 31.68 0.34 -7.69
N LEU A 284 31.19 -0.87 -7.96
CA LEU A 284 30.34 -1.64 -7.08
C LEU A 284 31.02 -2.03 -5.76
N GLY A 285 32.35 -2.15 -5.72
CA GLY A 285 33.04 -2.46 -4.46
C GLY A 285 33.35 -1.26 -3.56
N ASN A 286 33.04 -0.03 -4.00
CA ASN A 286 33.25 1.19 -3.21
C ASN A 286 31.92 1.77 -2.67
N VAL A 287 30.92 0.91 -2.47
CA VAL A 287 29.58 1.33 -2.05
C VAL A 287 29.43 1.23 -0.54
N SER A 288 28.99 2.33 0.08
CA SER A 288 28.56 2.35 1.48
C SER A 288 27.24 1.58 1.64
N ILE A 289 27.10 0.76 2.67
CA ILE A 289 25.89 -0.06 2.88
C ILE A 289 24.79 0.74 3.58
N TRP A 290 23.52 0.44 3.29
CA TRP A 290 22.40 0.91 4.12
C TRP A 290 22.53 0.41 5.55
N ARG A 291 22.80 1.32 6.47
CA ARG A 291 22.47 1.17 7.88
C ARG A 291 21.73 2.43 8.29
N GLU A 292 20.46 2.31 8.61
CA GLU A 292 19.88 3.23 9.56
C GLU A 292 20.50 2.91 10.92
N ARG A 293 21.40 3.80 11.40
CA ARG A 293 21.49 3.97 12.85
C ARG A 293 20.21 4.68 13.23
N ILE A 294 19.25 3.94 13.74
CA ILE A 294 18.20 4.52 14.57
C ILE A 294 18.86 4.79 15.93
N ASP A 295 19.65 5.85 16.02
CA ASP A 295 19.97 6.53 17.28
C ASP A 295 18.88 7.59 17.55
N ASP A 296 17.62 7.25 17.31
CA ASP A 296 16.46 8.09 17.64
C ASP A 296 15.32 7.21 18.16
N PHE A 297 15.52 6.71 19.37
CA PHE A 297 14.40 6.32 20.24
C PHE A 297 13.66 7.61 20.66
N SER A 298 12.89 8.19 19.74
CA SER A 298 11.86 9.18 20.07
C SER A 298 10.80 9.24 18.97
N TYR A 299 10.16 8.11 18.70
CA TYR A 299 8.81 8.12 18.11
C TYR A 299 7.90 7.18 18.91
N GLU A 300 8.02 7.30 20.23
CA GLU A 300 6.95 7.08 21.18
C GLU A 300 6.47 8.48 21.56
N TYR A 301 5.17 8.77 21.43
CA TYR A 301 4.50 10.08 21.55
C TYR A 301 4.41 10.98 20.31
N GLU A 302 3.71 10.51 19.26
CA GLU A 302 2.95 11.45 18.40
C GLU A 302 1.57 10.89 18.02
N LEU A 303 1.00 10.06 18.88
CA LEU A 303 -0.36 9.52 18.74
C LEU A 303 -1.41 10.31 19.54
N LEU A 304 -1.08 11.56 19.88
CA LEU A 304 -1.99 12.45 20.59
C LEU A 304 -2.53 13.60 19.74
N GLU A 305 -2.04 13.94 18.54
CA GLU A 305 -2.51 15.15 17.85
C GLU A 305 -3.92 14.98 17.22
N GLY A 306 -4.19 13.88 16.51
CA GLY A 306 -5.52 13.65 15.90
C GLY A 306 -6.64 13.32 16.90
N TYR A 307 -6.30 12.68 18.03
CA TYR A 307 -7.26 12.37 19.10
C TYR A 307 -7.45 13.54 20.09
N LYS A 308 -6.44 14.41 20.28
CA LYS A 308 -6.60 15.66 21.05
C LYS A 308 -7.52 16.63 20.36
N GLU A 309 -7.49 16.72 19.02
CA GLU A 309 -8.35 17.67 18.31
C GLU A 309 -9.83 17.32 18.48
N TYR A 310 -10.18 16.03 18.47
CA TYR A 310 -11.56 15.57 18.65
C TYR A 310 -12.06 15.70 20.11
N LEU A 311 -11.21 15.41 21.10
CA LEU A 311 -11.55 15.60 22.53
C LEU A 311 -11.56 17.08 22.96
N SER A 312 -10.88 17.96 22.22
CA SER A 312 -10.86 19.41 22.49
C SER A 312 -12.14 20.15 22.10
N LEU A 313 -13.01 19.52 21.29
CA LEU A 313 -14.21 20.17 20.72
C LEU A 313 -15.52 19.86 21.48
N ASN A 314 -15.51 19.05 22.55
CA ASN A 314 -16.74 18.71 23.30
C ASN A 314 -16.51 18.56 24.83
N PRO A 315 -16.65 19.64 25.64
CA PRO A 315 -16.34 19.61 27.07
C PRO A 315 -17.53 19.15 27.92
N THR A 316 -18.06 17.94 27.71
CA THR A 316 -19.04 17.35 28.63
C THR A 316 -18.77 15.87 28.91
N ILE A 317 -17.66 15.60 29.60
CA ILE A 317 -17.45 14.33 30.31
C ILE A 317 -18.32 14.37 31.57
N VAL A 318 -19.45 13.64 31.55
CA VAL A 318 -20.16 13.27 32.77
C VAL A 318 -19.74 11.85 33.13
N THR A 319 -18.91 11.74 34.16
CA THR A 319 -18.49 10.50 34.79
C THR A 319 -19.67 9.84 35.53
N TYR A 320 -20.01 8.61 35.18
CA TYR A 320 -20.73 7.70 36.08
C TYR A 320 -20.11 6.30 36.02
N TYR A 321 -19.62 5.88 37.18
CA TYR A 321 -19.13 4.56 37.58
C TYR A 321 -17.72 4.12 37.19
N ASN A 322 -17.07 3.55 38.20
CA ASN A 322 -15.64 3.53 38.45
C ASN A 322 -15.09 2.13 38.10
N SER A 323 -14.78 1.92 36.83
CA SER A 323 -13.96 0.82 36.34
C SER A 323 -13.17 1.34 35.15
N THR A 324 -11.99 1.87 35.43
CA THR A 324 -10.99 2.24 34.42
C THR A 324 -10.40 0.95 33.85
N LEU A 325 -11.16 0.32 32.94
CA LEU A 325 -10.57 -0.49 31.88
C LEU A 325 -10.25 0.50 30.76
N ASP A 326 -9.05 1.05 30.80
CA ASP A 326 -8.49 1.88 29.74
C ASP A 326 -8.16 0.98 28.56
N LEU A 327 -9.18 0.65 27.75
CA LEU A 327 -8.98 0.09 26.43
C LEU A 327 -8.50 1.23 25.55
N GLN A 328 -7.19 1.47 25.55
CA GLN A 328 -6.55 2.24 24.51
C GLN A 328 -6.88 1.56 23.17
N PRO A 329 -7.55 2.25 22.22
CA PRO A 329 -7.72 1.70 20.89
C PRO A 329 -6.35 1.58 20.22
N PRO A 330 -6.09 0.53 19.41
CA PRO A 330 -4.78 0.30 18.83
C PRO A 330 -4.42 1.47 17.92
N VAL A 331 -3.33 2.11 18.29
CA VAL A 331 -2.93 3.42 17.82
C VAL A 331 -1.53 3.22 17.24
N GLU A 332 -1.47 2.87 15.94
CA GLU A 332 -0.22 2.67 15.18
C GLU A 332 -0.52 2.82 13.66
N LYS A 333 -0.69 4.05 13.15
CA LYS A 333 -0.99 4.27 11.71
C LYS A 333 0.18 4.75 10.85
N HIS A 334 1.23 5.37 11.43
CA HIS A 334 2.45 5.66 10.67
C HIS A 334 3.38 4.44 10.56
N SER A 335 3.40 3.56 11.56
CA SER A 335 4.13 2.26 11.50
C SER A 335 3.48 1.23 10.58
N ALA A 336 2.22 1.43 10.19
CA ALA A 336 1.48 0.52 9.33
C ALA A 336 1.85 0.63 7.84
N ILE A 337 2.30 1.80 7.37
CA ILE A 337 2.73 2.00 5.96
C ILE A 337 3.96 1.14 5.66
N ASP A 338 4.98 1.19 6.52
CA ASP A 338 6.20 0.39 6.33
C ASP A 338 5.86 -1.12 6.31
N ARG A 339 4.93 -1.56 7.18
CA ARG A 339 4.48 -2.97 7.21
C ARG A 339 3.78 -3.41 5.91
N GLN A 340 3.26 -2.48 5.10
CA GLN A 340 2.60 -2.77 3.82
C GLN A 340 3.57 -2.82 2.63
N VAL A 341 4.81 -2.33 2.79
CA VAL A 341 5.83 -2.43 1.75
C VAL A 341 6.45 -3.82 1.80
N GLU A 342 6.19 -4.62 0.77
CA GLU A 342 6.79 -5.94 0.60
C GLU A 342 7.74 -5.94 -0.60
N ALA A 343 8.93 -6.51 -0.42
CA ALA A 343 9.85 -6.82 -1.52
C ALA A 343 10.25 -8.29 -1.44
N GLU A 344 10.15 -9.00 -2.56
CA GLU A 344 10.61 -10.38 -2.64
C GLU A 344 12.01 -10.42 -3.27
N PHE A 345 12.95 -11.07 -2.62
CA PHE A 345 14.35 -11.10 -3.05
C PHE A 345 14.97 -12.48 -2.85
N ALA A 346 15.87 -12.85 -3.76
CA ALA A 346 16.53 -14.16 -3.73
C ALA A 346 17.67 -14.21 -2.72
N THR A 347 17.52 -15.03 -1.69
CA THR A 347 18.58 -15.40 -0.74
C THR A 347 18.85 -16.91 -0.82
N LYS A 348 20.11 -17.32 -1.01
CA LYS A 348 20.51 -18.75 -1.04
C LYS A 348 19.62 -19.62 -1.96
N ASN A 349 19.34 -19.16 -3.18
CA ASN A 349 18.46 -19.81 -4.18
C ASN A 349 16.97 -19.93 -3.80
N ARG A 350 16.50 -19.15 -2.83
CA ARG A 350 15.07 -19.09 -2.46
C ARG A 350 14.62 -17.64 -2.45
N TYR A 351 13.42 -17.39 -2.95
CA TYR A 351 12.81 -16.07 -2.85
C TYR A 351 12.13 -15.95 -1.48
N GLU A 352 12.46 -14.89 -0.76
CA GLU A 352 11.91 -14.56 0.56
C GLU A 352 11.28 -13.16 0.49
N PHE A 353 10.14 -12.98 1.17
CA PHE A 353 9.48 -11.67 1.30
C PHE A 353 10.07 -10.91 2.49
N PHE A 354 10.48 -9.67 2.26
CA PHE A 354 10.95 -8.73 3.26
C PHE A 354 9.92 -7.62 3.38
N THR A 355 9.48 -7.33 4.61
CA THR A 355 8.44 -6.35 4.89
C THR A 355 8.84 -5.43 6.03
N GLY A 356 8.31 -4.20 6.06
CA GLY A 356 8.56 -3.25 7.14
C GLY A 356 10.03 -3.01 7.41
N SER A 357 10.38 -2.94 8.70
CA SER A 357 11.74 -2.68 9.14
C SER A 357 12.75 -3.71 8.62
N ASN A 358 12.35 -4.96 8.38
CA ASN A 358 13.25 -5.98 7.82
C ASN A 358 13.73 -5.63 6.41
N LEU A 359 12.89 -4.97 5.61
CA LEU A 359 13.28 -4.49 4.28
C LEU A 359 14.38 -3.44 4.39
N ASN A 360 14.32 -2.55 5.39
CA ASN A 360 15.32 -1.51 5.63
C ASN A 360 16.68 -2.08 6.07
N TYR A 361 16.70 -3.27 6.68
CA TYR A 361 17.94 -3.95 7.06
C TYR A 361 18.50 -4.84 5.95
N MET A 362 17.70 -5.17 4.93
CA MET A 362 18.11 -6.10 3.90
C MET A 362 18.94 -5.39 2.83
N THR A 363 20.09 -6.00 2.50
CA THR A 363 20.99 -5.48 1.47
C THR A 363 21.41 -6.64 0.58
N GLY A 364 21.01 -6.58 -0.69
CA GLY A 364 21.17 -7.70 -1.59
C GLY A 364 21.45 -7.22 -3.00
N LEU A 365 22.25 -7.97 -3.73
CA LEU A 365 22.52 -7.73 -5.15
C LEU A 365 22.28 -9.01 -5.94
N ASP A 366 21.40 -8.94 -6.93
CA ASP A 366 21.18 -10.02 -7.88
C ASP A 366 21.39 -9.52 -9.31
N LEU A 367 22.45 -10.02 -9.95
CA LEU A 367 22.80 -9.75 -11.35
C LEU A 367 22.62 -10.99 -12.24
N SER A 368 22.16 -12.10 -11.66
CA SER A 368 22.14 -13.41 -12.32
C SER A 368 21.20 -13.45 -13.51
N SER A 369 21.39 -14.45 -14.39
CA SER A 369 20.53 -14.64 -15.58
C SER A 369 20.47 -13.42 -16.50
N ASN A 370 21.64 -12.84 -16.79
CA ASN A 370 21.84 -11.76 -17.77
C ASN A 370 22.86 -12.18 -18.84
N GLU A 371 23.16 -11.28 -19.78
CA GLU A 371 24.18 -11.42 -20.83
C GLU A 371 25.51 -10.72 -20.45
N LEU A 372 25.82 -10.64 -19.15
CA LEU A 372 27.04 -10.01 -18.63
C LEU A 372 28.28 -10.81 -19.03
N SER A 373 29.40 -10.10 -19.25
CA SER A 373 30.66 -10.68 -19.72
C SER A 373 31.87 -9.93 -19.20
N GLY A 374 33.04 -10.54 -19.25
CA GLY A 374 34.28 -9.99 -18.69
C GLY A 374 34.59 -10.54 -17.31
N GLU A 375 35.55 -9.93 -16.62
CA GLU A 375 35.97 -10.37 -15.29
C GLU A 375 34.97 -9.94 -14.22
N ILE A 376 34.83 -10.77 -13.19
CA ILE A 376 34.13 -10.40 -11.96
C ILE A 376 35.04 -9.41 -11.21
N PRO A 377 34.62 -8.16 -10.96
CA PRO A 377 35.44 -7.18 -10.27
C PRO A 377 35.84 -7.69 -8.89
N TRP A 378 37.14 -7.70 -8.60
CA TRP A 378 37.67 -8.17 -7.30
C TRP A 378 37.16 -7.31 -6.14
N GLU A 379 36.80 -6.06 -6.41
CA GLU A 379 36.23 -5.13 -5.43
C GLU A 379 34.87 -5.63 -4.88
N LEU A 380 34.16 -6.54 -5.57
CA LEU A 380 32.99 -7.22 -5.02
C LEU A 380 33.29 -8.00 -3.73
N GLY A 381 34.50 -8.56 -3.63
CA GLY A 381 34.95 -9.24 -2.41
C GLY A 381 35.17 -8.29 -1.22
N GLN A 382 35.14 -6.98 -1.44
CA GLN A 382 35.27 -5.96 -0.39
C GLN A 382 33.92 -5.49 0.16
N LEU A 383 32.79 -5.93 -0.43
CA LEU A 383 31.47 -5.60 0.07
C LEU A 383 31.28 -6.17 1.49
N GLN A 384 31.18 -5.29 2.47
CA GLN A 384 30.84 -5.65 3.84
C GLN A 384 29.31 -5.67 4.01
N ASN A 385 28.78 -6.44 4.96
CA ASN A 385 27.34 -6.43 5.32
C ASN A 385 26.35 -6.72 4.18
N ILE A 386 26.79 -7.22 3.01
CA ILE A 386 25.87 -7.74 1.99
C ILE A 386 25.27 -9.05 2.48
N HIS A 387 23.94 -9.14 2.49
CA HIS A 387 23.22 -10.31 2.99
C HIS A 387 23.08 -11.40 1.92
N ALA A 388 22.98 -11.00 0.65
CA ALA A 388 22.90 -11.92 -0.48
C ALA A 388 23.53 -11.30 -1.74
N LEU A 389 24.31 -12.10 -2.46
CA LEU A 389 24.97 -11.73 -3.71
C LEU A 389 24.82 -12.88 -4.70
N ASN A 390 24.11 -12.63 -5.80
CA ASN A 390 23.90 -13.57 -6.90
C ASN A 390 24.45 -12.92 -8.17
N LEU A 391 25.35 -13.60 -8.89
CA LEU A 391 26.04 -13.10 -10.08
C LEU A 391 25.69 -13.88 -11.34
#